data_AF-A0A972X4C5-F1
#
_entry.id   AF-A0A972X4C5-F1
#
_cell.length_a   1.000
_cell.length_b   1.000
_cell.length_c   1.000
_cell.angle_alpha   90.00
_cell.angle_beta   90.00
_cell.angle_gamma   90.00
#
_symmetry.space_group_name_H-M   'P 1'
#
loop_
_entity.id
_entity.type
_entity.pdbx_description
1 polymer ?
#
loop_
_entity_poly.entity_id
_entity_poly.type
_entity_poly.pdbx_seq_one_letter_code
_entity_poly.pdbx_strand_id
1 'polypeptide(L)'
;MGVTKKKVKTKAVPWAFGALSVFLLFGCASTQIGVEDVAKKAALLAVRPVLEKIFFAEAPIAPSARELYPRVKQLPGKPFDPRQYFGNRLNLSHGVLKLSPGDYVVPVMTYCMQSGGSSPTAHQYSLGKLIGKRASAIRDLNALALSQFSPKDIQVLSWSIQNGILYEEMSAKSKEIIDKIIPEHKNELKLSFYQSFVDKWNVIAENTRLPHFEELTDEAMSLLGSFGEAVKALRDFRRKVRERGYDYEDLSSLISLPGPSSEKGTEETTSWSQVSENIYARFLTSGHYLDVGELQIRVVGRSRAPQAIKDNLSIIDVSALIADPEAAQIQPLSFSVLSGALAIGALPAEASPLLAAAVIAAILTEQSIDWNAFSQAVERFGYSANQVIRDLIQSGLKTLSKEHDELEKPLRDLGIINKNSKDISENSWGARNYKNPGGREAAKRDFEKVPGKEQSSNDPDVRVKVLENGERVVLRIKDKRAPTIEMQPKDAGRGSDNTRVKVRYP
;
A
#
# COMPACT_ATOMS: atom_id res chain seq x y z
N MET A 1 -5.96 65.11 24.90
CA MET A 1 -5.22 64.08 24.14
C MET A 1 -6.15 63.50 23.08
N GLY A 2 -6.10 64.02 21.85
CA GLY A 2 -6.95 63.60 20.75
C GLY A 2 -6.27 62.51 19.92
N VAL A 3 -6.88 61.33 19.84
CA VAL A 3 -6.40 60.23 18.98
C VAL A 3 -7.29 60.16 17.75
N THR A 4 -6.74 60.62 16.63
CA THR A 4 -7.33 60.58 15.29
C THR A 4 -7.28 59.16 14.72
N LYS A 5 -8.45 58.56 14.48
CA LYS A 5 -8.59 57.29 13.75
C LYS A 5 -8.32 57.52 12.25
N LYS A 6 -7.18 57.02 11.75
CA LYS A 6 -6.89 56.91 10.31
C LYS A 6 -7.76 55.80 9.69
N LYS A 7 -8.72 56.16 8.83
CA LYS A 7 -9.39 55.25 7.89
C LYS A 7 -8.40 54.84 6.80
N VAL A 8 -8.08 53.55 6.71
CA VAL A 8 -7.37 52.97 5.56
C VAL A 8 -8.39 52.83 4.43
N LYS A 9 -8.23 53.63 3.36
CA LYS A 9 -8.96 53.46 2.10
C LYS A 9 -8.24 52.40 1.27
N THR A 10 -8.81 51.21 1.13
CA THR A 10 -8.43 50.24 0.10
C THR A 10 -8.90 50.76 -1.26
N LYS A 11 -7.95 51.08 -2.14
CA LYS A 11 -8.22 51.45 -3.54
C LYS A 11 -8.66 50.19 -4.30
N ALA A 12 -9.87 50.22 -4.85
CA ALA A 12 -10.30 49.28 -5.87
C ALA A 12 -9.46 49.50 -7.14
N VAL A 13 -8.94 48.41 -7.70
CA VAL A 13 -8.23 48.39 -8.99
C VAL A 13 -9.29 48.35 -10.10
N PRO A 14 -9.36 49.34 -11.01
CA PRO A 14 -10.31 49.29 -12.11
C PRO A 14 -9.80 48.30 -13.16
N TRP A 15 -10.56 47.24 -13.42
CA TRP A 15 -10.40 46.39 -14.58
C TRP A 15 -10.83 47.18 -15.82
N ALA A 16 -9.87 47.52 -16.66
CA ALA A 16 -10.12 48.17 -17.95
C ALA A 16 -10.59 47.11 -18.96
N PHE A 17 -11.91 46.98 -19.16
CA PHE A 17 -12.47 46.39 -20.37
C PHE A 17 -12.38 47.44 -21.49
N GLY A 18 -11.32 47.35 -22.29
CA GLY A 18 -11.19 48.10 -23.54
C GLY A 18 -12.14 47.51 -24.59
N ALA A 19 -13.03 48.35 -25.09
CA ALA A 19 -14.03 48.05 -26.09
C ALA A 19 -13.40 47.55 -27.41
N LEU A 20 -13.78 46.35 -27.83
CA LEU A 20 -13.59 45.87 -29.20
C LEU A 20 -14.90 46.13 -29.95
N SER A 21 -14.90 47.11 -30.83
CA SER A 21 -16.01 47.35 -31.76
C SER A 21 -15.45 47.91 -33.06
N VAL A 22 -16.14 47.55 -34.16
CA VAL A 22 -15.94 47.97 -35.55
C VAL A 22 -15.01 47.05 -36.37
N PHE A 23 -15.61 46.03 -36.97
CA PHE A 23 -15.73 45.88 -38.43
C PHE A 23 -16.59 44.63 -38.71
N LEU A 24 -17.74 44.80 -39.38
CA LEU A 24 -18.32 43.86 -40.37
C LEU A 24 -19.76 44.28 -40.72
N LEU A 25 -19.88 45.03 -41.82
CA LEU A 25 -21.08 45.13 -42.63
C LEU A 25 -20.71 44.62 -44.01
N PHE A 26 -20.93 43.33 -44.28
CA PHE A 26 -21.27 42.80 -45.61
C PHE A 26 -21.91 41.43 -45.41
N GLY A 27 -23.06 41.23 -46.06
CA GLY A 27 -23.97 40.12 -45.82
C GLY A 27 -23.52 38.78 -46.39
N CYS A 28 -23.84 37.72 -45.66
CA CYS A 28 -24.20 36.40 -46.18
C CYS A 28 -25.17 35.77 -45.16
N ALA A 29 -26.38 35.49 -45.61
CA ALA A 29 -27.39 34.77 -44.84
C ALA A 29 -27.04 33.27 -44.80
N SER A 30 -26.12 32.88 -43.91
CA SER A 30 -25.95 31.52 -43.39
C SER A 30 -24.68 31.45 -42.52
N THR A 31 -24.72 32.00 -41.30
CA THR A 31 -23.86 31.64 -40.14
C THR A 31 -24.13 32.61 -38.98
N GLN A 32 -25.34 32.60 -38.41
CA GLN A 32 -25.49 32.95 -36.99
C GLN A 32 -24.97 31.77 -36.16
N ILE A 33 -23.68 31.46 -36.28
CA ILE A 33 -22.96 30.93 -35.12
C ILE A 33 -22.97 32.13 -34.17
N GLY A 34 -23.95 32.16 -33.28
CA GLY A 34 -24.37 33.36 -32.58
C GLY A 34 -23.17 34.03 -31.90
N VAL A 35 -23.05 35.35 -32.05
CA VAL A 35 -22.04 36.16 -31.35
C VAL A 35 -22.02 35.86 -29.85
N GLU A 36 -23.18 35.51 -29.29
CA GLU A 36 -23.34 35.05 -27.91
C GLU A 36 -22.55 33.77 -27.60
N ASP A 37 -22.50 32.81 -28.51
CA ASP A 37 -21.76 31.55 -28.35
C ASP A 37 -20.24 31.80 -28.38
N VAL A 38 -19.77 32.69 -29.26
CA VAL A 38 -18.36 33.10 -29.30
C VAL A 38 -17.96 33.83 -28.01
N ALA A 39 -18.80 34.74 -27.52
CA ALA A 39 -18.56 35.47 -26.28
C ALA A 39 -18.51 34.55 -25.06
N LYS A 40 -19.41 33.55 -24.97
CA LYS A 40 -19.42 32.53 -23.91
C LYS A 40 -18.16 31.69 -23.95
N LYS A 41 -17.70 31.24 -25.12
CA LYS A 41 -16.45 30.49 -25.29
C LYS A 41 -15.23 31.31 -24.87
N ALA A 42 -15.16 32.57 -25.28
CA ALA A 42 -14.06 33.47 -24.90
C ALA A 42 -14.04 33.74 -23.38
N ALA A 43 -15.21 33.98 -22.77
CA ALA A 43 -15.33 34.15 -21.34
C ALA A 43 -14.90 32.89 -20.57
N LEU A 44 -15.31 31.71 -21.03
CA LEU A 44 -14.95 30.42 -20.42
C LEU A 44 -13.43 30.19 -20.44
N LEU A 45 -12.78 30.49 -21.57
CA LEU A 45 -11.33 30.44 -21.69
C LEU A 45 -10.62 31.49 -20.81
N ALA A 46 -11.21 32.67 -20.65
CA ALA A 46 -10.63 33.73 -19.82
C ALA A 46 -10.68 33.40 -18.32
N VAL A 47 -11.75 32.72 -17.85
CA VAL A 47 -11.87 32.33 -16.44
C VAL A 47 -11.15 31.01 -16.11
N ARG A 48 -10.78 30.23 -17.12
CA ARG A 48 -10.12 28.92 -16.95
C ARG A 48 -8.97 28.92 -15.93
N PRO A 49 -8.01 29.86 -15.94
CA PRO A 49 -6.90 29.84 -14.96
C PRO A 49 -7.37 29.99 -13.51
N VAL A 50 -8.44 30.75 -13.28
CA VAL A 50 -9.03 30.94 -11.95
C VAL A 50 -9.71 29.64 -11.49
N LEU A 51 -10.46 29.01 -12.38
CA LEU A 51 -11.15 27.74 -12.10
C LEU A 51 -10.19 26.59 -11.87
N GLU A 52 -9.14 26.48 -12.68
CA GLU A 52 -8.04 25.53 -12.48
C GLU A 52 -7.41 25.74 -11.10
N LYS A 53 -7.07 26.98 -10.75
CA LYS A 53 -6.49 27.29 -9.43
C LYS A 53 -7.41 26.85 -8.29
N ILE A 54 -8.71 27.10 -8.39
CA ILE A 54 -9.69 26.70 -7.37
C ILE A 54 -9.79 25.18 -7.28
N PHE A 55 -9.97 24.50 -8.42
CA PHE A 55 -10.08 23.05 -8.50
C PHE A 55 -8.88 22.39 -7.82
N PHE A 56 -7.66 22.80 -8.18
CA PHE A 56 -6.46 22.19 -7.65
C PHE A 56 -6.15 22.58 -6.19
N ALA A 57 -6.55 23.76 -5.71
CA ALA A 57 -6.38 24.14 -4.31
C ALA A 57 -7.32 23.35 -3.37
N GLU A 58 -8.44 22.88 -3.90
CA GLU A 58 -9.47 22.17 -3.16
C GLU A 58 -9.43 20.65 -3.39
N ALA A 59 -8.68 20.18 -4.39
CA ALA A 59 -8.65 18.79 -4.80
C ALA A 59 -8.33 17.84 -3.62
N PRO A 60 -9.06 16.72 -3.47
CA PRO A 60 -8.79 15.71 -2.46
C PRO A 60 -7.35 15.22 -2.54
N ILE A 61 -6.89 14.95 -3.77
CA ILE A 61 -5.51 14.64 -4.13
C ILE A 61 -5.13 15.61 -5.24
N ALA A 62 -4.00 16.29 -5.10
CA ALA A 62 -3.47 17.16 -6.14
C ALA A 62 -2.77 16.33 -7.23
N PRO A 63 -2.67 16.84 -8.47
CA PRO A 63 -1.94 16.15 -9.53
C PRO A 63 -0.51 15.84 -9.11
N SER A 64 -0.10 14.59 -9.30
CA SER A 64 1.21 14.06 -8.88
C SER A 64 2.38 14.81 -9.53
N ALA A 65 2.21 15.33 -10.75
CA ALA A 65 3.21 16.10 -11.47
C ALA A 65 3.68 17.39 -10.75
N ARG A 66 2.94 17.87 -9.74
CA ARG A 66 3.26 19.11 -9.01
C ARG A 66 4.38 18.97 -7.99
N GLU A 67 4.51 17.79 -7.39
CA GLU A 67 5.46 17.53 -6.30
C GLU A 67 6.32 16.30 -6.63
N LEU A 68 6.78 16.22 -7.88
CA LEU A 68 7.79 15.24 -8.27
C LEU A 68 9.10 15.50 -7.54
N TYR A 69 9.69 14.44 -7.04
CA TYR A 69 11.03 14.50 -6.49
C TYR A 69 12.05 14.73 -7.60
N PRO A 70 13.15 15.46 -7.33
CA PRO A 70 14.21 15.65 -8.32
C PRO A 70 14.76 14.31 -8.81
N ARG A 71 14.86 14.15 -10.13
CA ARG A 71 15.50 12.99 -10.75
C ARG A 71 17.02 13.11 -10.68
N VAL A 72 17.71 12.01 -10.41
CA VAL A 72 19.17 11.95 -10.45
C VAL A 72 19.64 11.10 -11.63
N LYS A 73 20.59 11.65 -12.39
CA LYS A 73 21.19 10.95 -13.56
C LYS A 73 22.07 9.78 -13.14
N GLN A 74 22.72 9.89 -11.98
CA GLN A 74 23.58 8.87 -11.43
C GLN A 74 23.25 8.69 -9.95
N LEU A 75 22.97 7.44 -9.57
CA LEU A 75 22.72 7.08 -8.19
C LEU A 75 24.04 7.21 -7.38
N PRO A 76 24.07 7.95 -6.26
CA PRO A 76 25.31 8.14 -5.51
C PRO A 76 25.87 6.84 -4.93
N GLY A 77 27.20 6.73 -4.90
CA GLY A 77 27.91 5.56 -4.38
C GLY A 77 28.16 4.47 -5.42
N LYS A 78 28.23 3.22 -4.97
CA LYS A 78 28.44 2.03 -5.81
C LYS A 78 27.19 1.66 -6.62
N PRO A 79 27.22 0.74 -7.60
CA PRO A 79 26.00 0.23 -8.24
C PRO A 79 24.97 -0.27 -7.22
N PHE A 80 23.67 -0.20 -7.55
CA PHE A 80 22.61 -0.71 -6.69
C PHE A 80 22.78 -2.21 -6.47
N ASP A 81 22.93 -2.62 -5.21
CA ASP A 81 23.15 -4.01 -4.81
C ASP A 81 22.12 -4.40 -3.74
N PRO A 82 20.96 -4.91 -4.16
CA PRO A 82 19.88 -5.22 -3.24
C PRO A 82 20.20 -6.41 -2.32
N ARG A 83 21.32 -7.11 -2.52
CA ARG A 83 21.70 -8.25 -1.66
C ARG A 83 22.07 -7.83 -0.24
N GLN A 84 22.43 -6.56 -0.05
CA GLN A 84 22.74 -6.02 1.28
C GLN A 84 21.52 -5.89 2.18
N TYR A 85 20.32 -5.96 1.61
CA TYR A 85 19.05 -5.87 2.32
C TYR A 85 18.74 -7.11 3.15
N PHE A 86 19.09 -8.31 2.65
CA PHE A 86 18.46 -9.56 3.09
C PHE A 86 18.83 -10.06 4.51
N GLY A 87 19.53 -9.25 5.31
CA GLY A 87 19.83 -9.52 6.72
C GLY A 87 19.37 -8.43 7.71
N ASN A 88 18.80 -7.33 7.22
CA ASN A 88 18.42 -6.19 8.07
C ASN A 88 16.92 -6.19 8.36
N ARG A 89 16.55 -5.97 9.63
CA ARG A 89 15.15 -5.79 10.03
C ARG A 89 14.60 -4.49 9.46
N LEU A 90 13.53 -4.59 8.68
CA LEU A 90 12.70 -3.42 8.36
C LEU A 90 11.83 -3.09 9.57
N ASN A 91 12.10 -1.95 10.19
CA ASN A 91 11.17 -1.38 11.14
C ASN A 91 10.11 -0.58 10.37
N LEU A 92 9.01 -1.27 10.03
CA LEU A 92 7.82 -0.69 9.42
C LEU A 92 6.81 -0.33 10.52
N SER A 93 6.41 0.93 10.57
CA SER A 93 5.32 1.39 11.44
C SER A 93 4.50 2.41 10.68
N HIS A 94 3.20 2.12 10.49
CA HIS A 94 2.27 3.02 9.80
C HIS A 94 2.80 3.50 8.44
N GLY A 95 3.29 2.56 7.60
CA GLY A 95 3.83 2.89 6.28
C GLY A 95 5.20 3.59 6.27
N VAL A 96 5.77 3.88 7.45
CA VAL A 96 7.08 4.51 7.62
C VAL A 96 8.16 3.46 7.86
N LEU A 97 9.25 3.54 7.10
CA LEU A 97 10.44 2.71 7.26
C LEU A 97 11.58 3.51 7.91
N LYS A 98 12.24 2.89 8.89
CA LYS A 98 13.52 3.35 9.44
C LYS A 98 14.65 2.49 8.90
N LEU A 99 15.53 3.10 8.10
CA LEU A 99 16.53 2.40 7.32
C LEU A 99 17.94 2.89 7.66
N SER A 100 18.86 1.96 7.92
CA SER A 100 20.30 2.26 7.94
C SER A 100 20.82 2.57 6.52
N PRO A 101 22.04 3.09 6.36
CA PRO A 101 22.67 3.18 5.05
C PRO A 101 22.72 1.82 4.35
N GLY A 102 22.38 1.78 3.06
CA GLY A 102 22.29 0.54 2.28
C GLY A 102 21.30 0.61 1.13
N ASP A 103 21.14 -0.51 0.45
CA ASP A 103 20.23 -0.72 -0.67
C ASP A 103 19.11 -1.67 -0.24
N TYR A 104 17.86 -1.33 -0.58
CA TYR A 104 16.64 -1.98 -0.10
C TYR A 104 15.67 -2.22 -1.26
N VAL A 105 14.97 -3.35 -1.22
CA VAL A 105 13.83 -3.61 -2.10
C VAL A 105 12.62 -3.84 -1.22
N VAL A 106 11.60 -3.02 -1.41
CA VAL A 106 10.37 -3.08 -0.63
C VAL A 106 9.24 -3.51 -1.57
N PRO A 107 8.65 -4.70 -1.37
CA PRO A 107 7.48 -5.12 -2.13
C PRO A 107 6.30 -4.22 -1.76
N VAL A 108 5.59 -3.71 -2.77
CA VAL A 108 4.44 -2.81 -2.56
C VAL A 108 3.24 -3.26 -3.36
N MET A 109 2.06 -3.25 -2.74
CA MET A 109 0.77 -3.34 -3.42
C MET A 109 0.43 -1.97 -3.98
N THR A 110 0.02 -1.91 -5.24
CA THR A 110 -0.20 -0.66 -5.96
C THR A 110 -1.69 -0.34 -6.10
N TYR A 111 -2.07 0.93 -5.96
CA TYR A 111 -3.45 1.37 -6.14
C TYR A 111 -3.54 2.55 -7.10
N CYS A 112 -4.55 2.53 -7.98
CA CYS A 112 -4.84 3.63 -8.86
C CYS A 112 -5.24 4.90 -8.10
N MET A 113 -4.66 6.02 -8.54
CA MET A 113 -4.90 7.36 -8.02
C MET A 113 -5.76 8.22 -8.95
N GLN A 114 -6.38 7.60 -9.95
CA GLN A 114 -7.31 8.26 -10.85
C GLN A 114 -8.50 7.35 -11.13
N SER A 115 -9.66 7.97 -11.32
CA SER A 115 -10.95 7.35 -11.59
C SER A 115 -11.20 6.99 -13.06
N GLY A 116 -10.30 7.40 -13.96
CA GLY A 116 -10.34 7.13 -15.39
C GLY A 116 -8.95 7.29 -15.99
N GLY A 117 -8.61 6.50 -17.00
CA GLY A 117 -7.25 6.44 -17.56
C GLY A 117 -6.78 5.01 -17.79
N SER A 118 -5.57 4.88 -18.30
CA SER A 118 -4.95 3.59 -18.58
C SER A 118 -4.00 3.14 -17.48
N SER A 119 -3.92 1.83 -17.24
CA SER A 119 -2.87 1.21 -16.42
C SER A 119 -2.14 0.16 -17.26
N PRO A 120 -1.23 0.59 -18.18
CA PRO A 120 -0.49 -0.33 -19.01
C PRO A 120 0.50 -1.14 -18.18
N THR A 121 0.79 -2.36 -18.64
CA THR A 121 1.76 -3.23 -17.99
C THR A 121 3.16 -2.66 -18.05
N ALA A 122 3.87 -2.69 -16.92
CA ALA A 122 5.29 -2.35 -16.80
C ALA A 122 5.62 -0.95 -17.34
N HIS A 123 4.91 0.09 -16.90
CA HIS A 123 5.20 1.47 -17.28
C HIS A 123 6.34 2.09 -16.45
N GLN A 124 6.94 3.18 -16.95
CA GLN A 124 7.94 3.98 -16.25
C GLN A 124 7.26 4.99 -15.33
N TYR A 125 7.73 5.12 -14.10
CA TYR A 125 7.18 6.10 -13.16
C TYR A 125 8.28 6.91 -12.48
N SER A 126 8.02 8.20 -12.32
CA SER A 126 8.76 9.07 -11.41
C SER A 126 8.08 9.14 -10.06
N LEU A 127 8.85 9.25 -8.98
CA LEU A 127 8.27 9.38 -7.66
C LEU A 127 7.96 10.85 -7.33
N GLY A 128 6.83 11.07 -6.68
CA GLY A 128 6.43 12.34 -6.10
C GLY A 128 5.83 12.19 -4.70
N LYS A 129 5.41 13.30 -4.12
CA LYS A 129 4.66 13.32 -2.85
C LYS A 129 3.17 13.19 -3.08
N LEU A 130 2.52 12.40 -2.23
CA LEU A 130 1.08 12.40 -2.07
C LEU A 130 0.66 13.68 -1.33
N ILE A 131 -0.01 14.59 -2.03
CA ILE A 131 -0.48 15.88 -1.50
C ILE A 131 -1.94 16.15 -1.87
N GLY A 132 -2.59 17.03 -1.12
CA GLY A 132 -4.01 17.38 -1.28
C GLY A 132 -4.76 17.39 0.05
N LYS A 133 -6.03 17.80 0.03
CA LYS A 133 -6.83 17.96 1.26
C LYS A 133 -7.17 16.64 1.97
N ARG A 134 -7.13 15.52 1.25
CA ARG A 134 -7.42 14.17 1.76
C ARG A 134 -6.23 13.21 1.56
N ALA A 135 -5.04 13.75 1.29
CA ALA A 135 -3.83 12.96 1.09
C ALA A 135 -3.44 12.15 2.34
N SER A 136 -3.61 12.73 3.53
CA SER A 136 -3.41 12.05 4.82
C SER A 136 -4.30 10.82 4.95
N ALA A 137 -5.59 10.92 4.58
CA ALA A 137 -6.51 9.78 4.63
C ALA A 137 -6.07 8.64 3.69
N ILE A 138 -5.59 8.95 2.48
CA ILE A 138 -5.05 7.93 1.57
C ILE A 138 -3.75 7.34 2.10
N ARG A 139 -2.84 8.17 2.62
CA ARG A 139 -1.58 7.72 3.24
C ARG A 139 -1.87 6.72 4.36
N ASP A 140 -2.75 7.08 5.29
CA ASP A 140 -3.01 6.26 6.48
C ASP A 140 -3.84 5.01 6.11
N LEU A 141 -4.73 5.11 5.11
CA LEU A 141 -5.39 3.94 4.51
C LEU A 141 -4.36 2.95 3.94
N ASN A 142 -3.43 3.44 3.12
CA ASN A 142 -2.38 2.64 2.50
C ASN A 142 -1.42 2.02 3.54
N ALA A 143 -1.16 2.73 4.63
CA ALA A 143 -0.30 2.26 5.71
C ALA A 143 -0.90 1.10 6.51
N LEU A 144 -2.24 1.03 6.62
CA LEU A 144 -2.89 0.22 7.66
C LEU A 144 -3.87 -0.83 7.13
N ALA A 145 -4.57 -0.56 6.01
CA ALA A 145 -5.74 -1.33 5.62
C ALA A 145 -5.43 -2.75 5.11
N LEU A 146 -4.29 -2.93 4.43
CA LEU A 146 -3.97 -4.18 3.73
C LEU A 146 -3.82 -5.38 4.67
N SER A 147 -3.58 -5.13 5.96
CA SER A 147 -3.55 -6.15 7.01
C SER A 147 -4.91 -6.78 7.32
N GLN A 148 -6.01 -6.12 6.92
CA GLN A 148 -7.36 -6.46 7.37
C GLN A 148 -8.41 -6.49 6.26
N PHE A 149 -8.11 -5.91 5.11
CA PHE A 149 -9.03 -5.78 3.98
C PHE A 149 -8.34 -6.16 2.67
N SER A 150 -9.12 -6.59 1.68
CA SER A 150 -8.56 -6.99 0.40
C SER A 150 -8.03 -5.77 -0.38
N PRO A 151 -7.06 -5.95 -1.30
CA PRO A 151 -6.61 -4.85 -2.16
C PRO A 151 -7.75 -4.19 -2.96
N LYS A 152 -8.72 -4.98 -3.42
CA LYS A 152 -9.91 -4.48 -4.14
C LYS A 152 -10.76 -3.56 -3.27
N ASP A 153 -10.97 -3.94 -2.02
CA ASP A 153 -11.70 -3.14 -1.04
C ASP A 153 -11.05 -1.76 -0.84
N ILE A 154 -9.73 -1.78 -0.67
CA ILE A 154 -8.92 -0.59 -0.46
C ILE A 154 -8.96 0.31 -1.70
N GLN A 155 -8.91 -0.27 -2.91
CA GLN A 155 -9.00 0.47 -4.17
C GLN A 155 -10.33 1.21 -4.33
N VAL A 156 -11.47 0.56 -4.02
CA VAL A 156 -12.80 1.20 -4.12
C VAL A 156 -12.93 2.36 -3.13
N LEU A 157 -12.45 2.18 -1.89
CA LEU A 157 -12.43 3.26 -0.91
C LEU A 157 -11.48 4.39 -1.34
N SER A 158 -10.29 4.05 -1.84
CA SER A 158 -9.31 5.02 -2.33
C SER A 158 -9.93 5.91 -3.42
N TRP A 159 -10.59 5.32 -4.42
CA TRP A 159 -11.33 6.08 -5.42
C TRP A 159 -12.43 6.95 -4.82
N SER A 160 -13.18 6.46 -3.84
CA SER A 160 -14.23 7.24 -3.17
C SER A 160 -13.66 8.48 -2.48
N ILE A 161 -12.52 8.34 -1.79
CA ILE A 161 -11.83 9.45 -1.12
C ILE A 161 -11.33 10.46 -2.16
N GLN A 162 -10.65 9.98 -3.20
CA GLN A 162 -10.07 10.80 -4.28
C GLN A 162 -11.11 11.61 -5.05
N ASN A 163 -12.32 11.07 -5.23
CA ASN A 163 -13.42 11.73 -5.94
C ASN A 163 -14.32 12.57 -5.02
N GLY A 164 -13.89 12.81 -3.77
CA GLY A 164 -14.59 13.70 -2.87
C GLY A 164 -15.94 13.16 -2.39
N ILE A 165 -16.18 11.84 -2.44
CA ILE A 165 -17.39 11.24 -1.89
C ILE A 165 -17.44 11.56 -0.39
N LEU A 166 -18.61 11.96 0.11
CA LEU A 166 -18.78 12.23 1.53
C LEU A 166 -18.84 10.92 2.29
N TYR A 167 -18.32 10.91 3.52
CA TYR A 167 -18.45 9.73 4.40
C TYR A 167 -19.88 9.18 4.40
N GLU A 168 -20.89 10.06 4.53
CA GLU A 168 -22.29 9.60 4.59
C GLU A 168 -22.84 9.00 3.31
N GLU A 169 -22.25 9.35 2.16
CA GLU A 169 -22.61 8.83 0.84
C GLU A 169 -21.84 7.56 0.46
N MET A 170 -20.81 7.20 1.25
CA MET A 170 -20.04 5.99 1.00
C MET A 170 -20.84 4.72 1.35
N SER A 171 -20.49 3.61 0.71
CA SER A 171 -21.09 2.31 0.99
C SER A 171 -20.86 1.86 2.44
N ALA A 172 -21.67 0.91 2.92
CA ALA A 172 -21.49 0.34 4.25
C ALA A 172 -20.08 -0.25 4.45
N LYS A 173 -19.51 -0.89 3.41
CA LYS A 173 -18.17 -1.47 3.48
C LYS A 173 -17.07 -0.40 3.54
N SER A 174 -17.17 0.65 2.74
CA SER A 174 -16.26 1.80 2.83
C SER A 174 -16.31 2.48 4.21
N LYS A 175 -17.52 2.63 4.78
CA LYS A 175 -17.70 3.14 6.16
C LYS A 175 -17.04 2.21 7.18
N GLU A 176 -17.24 0.89 7.07
CA GLU A 176 -16.59 -0.11 7.94
C GLU A 176 -15.06 0.04 7.94
N ILE A 177 -14.45 0.18 6.75
CA ILE A 177 -13.00 0.34 6.62
C ILE A 177 -12.56 1.65 7.26
N ILE A 178 -13.23 2.77 7.00
CA ILE A 178 -12.89 4.07 7.58
C ILE A 178 -12.96 4.00 9.11
N ASP A 179 -14.06 3.47 9.64
CA ASP A 179 -14.33 3.40 11.08
C ASP A 179 -13.28 2.57 11.82
N LYS A 180 -12.75 1.54 11.15
CA LYS A 180 -11.78 0.61 11.72
C LYS A 180 -10.34 1.06 11.54
N ILE A 181 -10.00 1.66 10.39
CA ILE A 181 -8.62 1.89 9.95
C ILE A 181 -8.19 3.35 10.08
N ILE A 182 -9.07 4.29 9.72
CA ILE A 182 -8.77 5.74 9.68
C ILE A 182 -9.89 6.58 10.33
N PRO A 183 -10.35 6.25 11.56
CA PRO A 183 -11.50 6.92 12.17
C PRO A 183 -11.28 8.43 12.40
N GLU A 184 -10.04 8.86 12.60
CA GLU A 184 -9.65 10.26 12.76
C GLU A 184 -9.93 11.10 11.50
N HIS A 185 -9.86 10.49 10.32
CA HIS A 185 -10.07 11.17 9.04
C HIS A 185 -11.55 11.39 8.69
N LYS A 186 -12.51 10.85 9.48
CA LYS A 186 -13.96 11.02 9.24
C LYS A 186 -14.38 12.47 9.03
N ASN A 187 -13.83 13.40 9.80
CA ASN A 187 -14.20 14.81 9.70
C ASN A 187 -13.74 15.44 8.38
N GLU A 188 -12.59 15.05 7.86
CA GLU A 188 -12.06 15.50 6.56
C GLU A 188 -12.94 14.98 5.39
N LEU A 189 -13.58 13.83 5.60
CA LEU A 189 -14.48 13.19 4.65
C LEU A 189 -15.91 13.74 4.69
N LYS A 190 -16.26 14.62 5.64
CA LYS A 190 -17.57 15.29 5.69
C LYS A 190 -17.69 16.49 4.76
N LEU A 191 -16.56 17.03 4.28
CA LEU A 191 -16.55 18.20 3.39
C LEU A 191 -16.58 17.74 1.93
N SER A 192 -17.58 18.16 1.16
CA SER A 192 -17.69 17.81 -0.25
C SER A 192 -16.83 18.76 -1.06
N PHE A 193 -15.65 18.29 -1.47
CA PHE A 193 -14.81 18.97 -2.46
C PHE A 193 -15.63 19.36 -3.69
N TYR A 194 -16.41 18.40 -4.21
CA TYR A 194 -17.23 18.59 -5.39
C TYR A 194 -18.22 19.73 -5.19
N GLN A 195 -18.94 19.75 -4.06
CA GLN A 195 -19.88 20.84 -3.75
C GLN A 195 -19.16 22.17 -3.65
N SER A 196 -18.02 22.23 -2.93
CA SER A 196 -17.26 23.48 -2.82
C SER A 196 -16.76 23.98 -4.18
N PHE A 197 -16.40 23.08 -5.10
CA PHE A 197 -16.00 23.44 -6.45
C PHE A 197 -17.18 23.96 -7.27
N VAL A 198 -18.32 23.25 -7.24
CA VAL A 198 -19.57 23.66 -7.91
C VAL A 198 -20.05 25.02 -7.41
N ASP A 199 -20.05 25.25 -6.10
CA ASP A 199 -20.47 26.53 -5.51
C ASP A 199 -19.57 27.68 -5.98
N LYS A 200 -18.25 27.48 -5.95
CA LYS A 200 -17.28 28.49 -6.42
C LYS A 200 -17.38 28.73 -7.93
N TRP A 201 -17.63 27.68 -8.72
CA TRP A 201 -17.91 27.82 -10.14
C TRP A 201 -19.13 28.70 -10.37
N ASN A 202 -20.24 28.40 -9.70
CA ASN A 202 -21.51 29.10 -9.87
C ASN A 202 -21.40 30.58 -9.49
N VAL A 203 -20.66 30.92 -8.43
CA VAL A 203 -20.35 32.32 -8.07
C VAL A 203 -19.57 33.03 -9.20
N ILE A 204 -18.61 32.36 -9.84
CA ILE A 204 -17.88 32.94 -10.98
C ILE A 204 -18.81 33.09 -12.19
N ALA A 205 -19.66 32.08 -12.44
CA ALA A 205 -20.57 32.04 -13.57
C ALA A 205 -21.59 33.19 -13.51
N GLU A 206 -22.17 33.44 -12.33
CA GLU A 206 -23.07 34.57 -12.08
C GLU A 206 -22.42 35.93 -12.44
N ASN A 207 -21.14 36.09 -12.09
CA ASN A 207 -20.41 37.34 -12.31
C ASN A 207 -19.86 37.49 -13.74
N THR A 208 -19.81 36.40 -14.52
CA THR A 208 -19.20 36.39 -15.86
C THR A 208 -20.17 35.99 -16.97
N ARG A 209 -21.45 35.76 -16.63
CA ARG A 209 -22.51 35.28 -17.55
C ARG A 209 -22.17 33.96 -18.22
N LEU A 210 -21.42 33.10 -17.53
CA LEU A 210 -21.17 31.73 -17.96
C LEU A 210 -22.32 30.81 -17.53
N PRO A 211 -22.49 29.65 -18.16
CA PRO A 211 -23.39 28.62 -17.67
C PRO A 211 -23.02 28.19 -16.25
N HIS A 212 -24.03 27.89 -15.45
CA HIS A 212 -23.82 27.21 -14.17
C HIS A 212 -23.19 25.84 -14.41
N PHE A 213 -22.57 25.28 -13.37
CA PHE A 213 -21.79 24.04 -13.51
C PHE A 213 -22.59 22.88 -14.12
N GLU A 214 -23.84 22.71 -13.67
CA GLU A 214 -24.73 21.62 -14.14
C GLU A 214 -25.27 21.86 -15.56
N GLU A 215 -25.15 23.08 -16.08
CA GLU A 215 -25.57 23.46 -17.44
C GLU A 215 -24.44 23.27 -18.47
N LEU A 216 -23.23 22.91 -18.02
CA LEU A 216 -22.09 22.71 -18.90
C LEU A 216 -22.25 21.45 -19.74
N THR A 217 -22.29 21.63 -21.05
CA THR A 217 -22.26 20.55 -22.03
C THR A 217 -20.85 19.95 -22.13
N ASP A 218 -20.76 18.75 -22.72
CA ASP A 218 -19.48 18.10 -22.98
C ASP A 218 -18.60 18.94 -23.93
N GLU A 219 -19.20 19.63 -24.92
CA GLU A 219 -18.47 20.54 -25.80
C GLU A 219 -17.87 21.71 -25.03
N ALA A 220 -18.62 22.29 -24.08
CA ALA A 220 -18.12 23.37 -23.22
C ALA A 220 -16.95 22.89 -22.34
N MET A 221 -17.02 21.67 -21.82
CA MET A 221 -15.93 21.06 -21.07
C MET A 221 -14.69 20.84 -21.95
N SER A 222 -14.86 20.31 -23.17
CA SER A 222 -13.71 20.06 -24.06
C SER A 222 -12.98 21.34 -24.48
N LEU A 223 -13.65 22.51 -24.51
CA LEU A 223 -12.99 23.81 -24.73
C LEU A 223 -11.99 24.18 -23.61
N LEU A 224 -12.18 23.67 -22.40
CA LEU A 224 -11.26 23.84 -21.29
C LEU A 224 -10.04 22.92 -21.39
N GLY A 225 -9.95 22.08 -22.42
CA GLY A 225 -8.88 21.12 -22.63
C GLY A 225 -8.78 20.12 -21.48
N SER A 226 -7.55 19.79 -21.09
CA SER A 226 -7.27 18.80 -20.03
C SER A 226 -7.94 19.10 -18.68
N PHE A 227 -8.19 20.37 -18.37
CA PHE A 227 -8.92 20.75 -17.15
C PHE A 227 -10.40 20.34 -17.23
N GLY A 228 -11.07 20.62 -18.33
CA GLY A 228 -12.47 20.23 -18.52
C GLY A 228 -12.64 18.72 -18.54
N GLU A 229 -11.72 18.00 -19.17
CA GLU A 229 -11.70 16.53 -19.14
C GLU A 229 -11.53 15.98 -17.71
N ALA A 230 -10.67 16.60 -16.89
CA ALA A 230 -10.52 16.20 -15.49
C ALA A 230 -11.79 16.45 -14.66
N VAL A 231 -12.46 17.58 -14.88
CA VAL A 231 -13.74 17.92 -14.23
C VAL A 231 -14.86 16.97 -14.68
N LYS A 232 -14.93 16.67 -15.98
CA LYS A 232 -15.87 15.70 -16.55
C LYS A 232 -15.66 14.31 -15.96
N ALA A 233 -14.40 13.84 -15.93
CA ALA A 233 -14.04 12.54 -15.35
C ALA A 233 -14.45 12.45 -13.87
N LEU A 234 -14.22 13.50 -13.08
CA LEU A 234 -14.68 13.59 -11.69
C LEU A 234 -16.21 13.47 -11.58
N ARG A 235 -16.96 14.24 -12.39
CA ARG A 235 -18.43 14.22 -12.40
C ARG A 235 -18.95 12.82 -12.74
N ASP A 236 -18.45 12.23 -13.82
CA ASP A 236 -18.88 10.92 -14.31
C ASP A 236 -18.55 9.80 -13.33
N PHE A 237 -17.36 9.84 -12.73
CA PHE A 237 -16.99 8.82 -11.77
C PHE A 237 -17.77 8.94 -10.47
N ARG A 238 -17.99 10.17 -9.95
CA ARG A 238 -18.83 10.39 -8.77
C ARG A 238 -20.24 9.85 -8.98
N ARG A 239 -20.82 10.05 -10.16
CA ARG A 239 -22.10 9.44 -10.55
C ARG A 239 -22.02 7.91 -10.50
N LYS A 240 -21.01 7.31 -11.14
CA LYS A 240 -20.86 5.85 -11.18
C LYS A 240 -20.63 5.21 -9.80
N VAL A 241 -19.84 5.83 -8.92
CA VAL A 241 -19.67 5.36 -7.53
C VAL A 241 -20.99 5.40 -6.78
N ARG A 242 -21.82 6.42 -6.99
CA ARG A 242 -23.17 6.48 -6.38
C ARG A 242 -24.11 5.41 -6.95
N GLU A 243 -24.07 5.18 -8.27
CA GLU A 243 -24.93 4.20 -8.95
C GLU A 243 -24.53 2.74 -8.65
N ARG A 244 -23.23 2.44 -8.65
CA ARG A 244 -22.68 1.09 -8.51
C ARG A 244 -22.26 0.77 -7.07
N GLY A 245 -22.16 1.77 -6.21
CA GLY A 245 -21.80 1.61 -4.82
C GLY A 245 -20.39 1.03 -4.66
N TYR A 246 -20.33 -0.19 -4.13
CA TYR A 246 -19.08 -0.87 -3.74
C TYR A 246 -18.74 -2.05 -4.66
N ASP A 247 -19.17 -2.00 -5.91
CA ASP A 247 -18.85 -3.03 -6.90
C ASP A 247 -17.49 -2.72 -7.55
N TYR A 248 -16.45 -3.44 -7.12
CA TYR A 248 -15.11 -3.29 -7.68
C TYR A 248 -15.08 -3.63 -9.17
N GLU A 249 -15.74 -4.70 -9.61
CA GLU A 249 -15.63 -5.17 -10.99
C GLU A 249 -16.23 -4.14 -11.94
N ASP A 250 -17.41 -3.61 -11.60
CA ASP A 250 -18.05 -2.54 -12.37
C ASP A 250 -17.26 -1.22 -12.37
N LEU A 251 -16.67 -0.83 -11.24
CA LEU A 251 -15.85 0.38 -11.17
C LEU A 251 -14.51 0.22 -11.90
N SER A 252 -13.94 -0.98 -11.86
CA SER A 252 -12.68 -1.30 -12.55
C SER A 252 -12.83 -1.25 -14.07
N SER A 253 -14.04 -1.48 -14.61
CA SER A 253 -14.33 -1.38 -16.03
C SER A 253 -14.15 0.03 -16.60
N LEU A 254 -13.97 1.03 -15.74
CA LEU A 254 -13.69 2.43 -16.10
C LEU A 254 -12.21 2.69 -16.34
N ILE A 255 -11.37 1.75 -15.93
CA ILE A 255 -9.93 1.78 -16.13
C ILE A 255 -9.63 0.90 -17.33
N SER A 256 -9.05 1.52 -18.34
CA SER A 256 -8.52 0.74 -19.46
C SER A 256 -7.25 0.04 -19.00
N LEU A 257 -7.19 -1.27 -19.20
CA LEU A 257 -5.94 -2.02 -19.16
C LEU A 257 -5.45 -2.18 -20.61
N PRO A 258 -4.93 -1.13 -21.28
CA PRO A 258 -4.31 -1.36 -22.57
C PRO A 258 -3.15 -2.34 -22.39
N GLY A 259 -2.72 -2.96 -23.49
CA GLY A 259 -1.61 -3.90 -23.50
C GLY A 259 -0.27 -3.29 -23.01
N PRO A 260 0.87 -3.91 -23.34
CA PRO A 260 2.16 -3.50 -22.79
C PRO A 260 2.43 -2.00 -23.01
N SER A 261 3.00 -1.34 -22.00
CA SER A 261 3.41 0.07 -22.09
C SER A 261 4.34 0.29 -23.29
N SER A 262 4.15 1.42 -23.99
CA SER A 262 5.10 1.89 -25.01
C SER A 262 6.45 2.28 -24.40
N GLU A 263 6.43 2.71 -23.14
CA GLU A 263 7.59 3.07 -22.33
C GLU A 263 7.75 2.01 -21.24
N LYS A 264 8.41 0.90 -21.57
CA LYS A 264 8.58 -0.19 -20.62
C LYS A 264 9.51 0.22 -19.49
N GLY A 265 9.04 0.13 -18.26
CA GLY A 265 9.80 0.31 -17.03
C GLY A 265 10.71 -0.88 -16.80
N THR A 266 12.01 -0.60 -16.77
CA THR A 266 13.06 -1.55 -16.42
C THR A 266 14.02 -0.88 -15.43
N GLU A 267 14.95 -1.66 -14.88
CA GLU A 267 16.04 -1.12 -14.06
C GLU A 267 16.93 -0.13 -14.83
N GLU A 268 17.05 -0.27 -16.15
CA GLU A 268 17.89 0.60 -16.97
C GLU A 268 17.17 1.89 -17.35
N THR A 269 15.86 1.83 -17.51
CA THR A 269 15.07 2.93 -18.06
C THR A 269 14.38 3.77 -16.99
N THR A 270 14.10 3.20 -15.81
CA THR A 270 13.41 3.92 -14.73
C THR A 270 14.39 4.74 -13.91
N SER A 271 14.19 6.06 -13.93
CA SER A 271 15.05 7.03 -13.23
C SER A 271 14.93 6.94 -11.71
N TRP A 272 15.99 7.33 -11.01
CA TRP A 272 15.99 7.47 -9.56
C TRP A 272 15.49 8.86 -9.14
N SER A 273 14.64 8.90 -8.13
CA SER A 273 14.14 10.10 -7.48
C SER A 273 14.84 10.35 -6.15
N GLN A 274 15.30 11.58 -5.91
CA GLN A 274 15.87 11.99 -4.62
C GLN A 274 14.75 12.39 -3.66
N VAL A 275 14.31 11.44 -2.83
CA VAL A 275 13.20 11.61 -1.87
C VAL A 275 13.59 12.54 -0.72
N SER A 276 14.85 12.48 -0.30
CA SER A 276 15.46 13.42 0.65
C SER A 276 16.96 13.55 0.40
N GLU A 277 17.66 14.38 1.18
CA GLU A 277 19.10 14.64 1.02
C GLU A 277 19.92 13.34 0.88
N ASN A 278 19.58 12.29 1.63
CA ASN A 278 20.32 11.04 1.67
C ASN A 278 19.50 9.79 1.32
N ILE A 279 18.29 9.95 0.77
CA ILE A 279 17.42 8.84 0.36
C ILE A 279 17.05 9.01 -1.11
N TYR A 280 17.32 7.96 -1.88
CA TYR A 280 16.98 7.85 -3.29
C TYR A 280 16.06 6.65 -3.47
N ALA A 281 15.04 6.78 -4.31
CA ALA A 281 14.13 5.67 -4.57
C ALA A 281 13.68 5.65 -6.03
N ARG A 282 13.26 4.47 -6.51
CA ARG A 282 12.55 4.30 -7.77
C ARG A 282 11.53 3.18 -7.64
N PHE A 283 10.46 3.26 -8.43
CA PHE A 283 9.41 2.26 -8.46
C PHE A 283 9.45 1.49 -9.77
N LEU A 284 9.52 0.16 -9.68
CA LEU A 284 9.49 -0.76 -10.82
C LEU A 284 8.25 -1.64 -10.70
N THR A 285 7.63 -1.96 -11.83
CA THR A 285 6.51 -2.91 -11.88
C THR A 285 6.61 -3.75 -13.14
N SER A 286 6.25 -5.03 -13.05
CA SER A 286 6.04 -5.91 -14.20
C SER A 286 4.57 -6.02 -14.60
N GLY A 287 3.67 -5.43 -13.80
CA GLY A 287 2.22 -5.55 -13.90
C GLY A 287 1.51 -4.22 -14.15
N HIS A 288 0.19 -4.21 -13.95
CA HIS A 288 -0.68 -3.03 -13.88
C HIS A 288 -1.00 -2.67 -12.42
N TYR A 289 -2.03 -1.86 -12.18
CA TYR A 289 -2.49 -1.54 -10.82
C TYR A 289 -3.00 -2.77 -10.07
N LEU A 290 -2.97 -2.78 -8.74
CA LEU A 290 -3.22 -3.96 -7.89
C LEU A 290 -2.25 -5.13 -8.10
N ASP A 291 -1.26 -4.99 -8.98
CA ASP A 291 -0.11 -5.89 -8.98
C ASP A 291 0.92 -5.43 -7.95
N VAL A 292 1.78 -6.37 -7.59
CA VAL A 292 2.91 -6.12 -6.73
C VAL A 292 4.05 -5.49 -7.53
N GLY A 293 4.50 -4.32 -7.08
CA GLY A 293 5.69 -3.67 -7.59
C GLY A 293 6.87 -3.71 -6.61
N GLU A 294 8.00 -3.24 -7.10
CA GLU A 294 9.26 -3.12 -6.37
C GLU A 294 9.58 -1.64 -6.13
N LEU A 295 9.56 -1.22 -4.87
CA LEU A 295 10.14 0.06 -4.47
C LEU A 295 11.60 -0.16 -4.08
N GLN A 296 12.52 0.21 -4.97
CA GLN A 296 13.95 0.16 -4.71
C GLN A 296 14.38 1.44 -4.00
N ILE A 297 15.10 1.33 -2.89
CA ILE A 297 15.50 2.46 -2.04
C ILE A 297 17.00 2.36 -1.75
N ARG A 298 17.73 3.45 -1.92
CA ARG A 298 19.09 3.63 -1.44
C ARG A 298 19.13 4.69 -0.34
N VAL A 299 19.76 4.34 0.77
CA VAL A 299 20.11 5.26 1.84
C VAL A 299 21.62 5.45 1.87
N VAL A 300 22.07 6.68 1.68
CA VAL A 300 23.49 7.06 1.75
C VAL A 300 23.83 7.45 3.19
N GLY A 301 24.97 7.00 3.69
CA GLY A 301 25.47 7.38 5.01
C GLY A 301 25.76 8.87 5.10
N ARG A 302 25.32 9.51 6.18
CA ARG A 302 25.67 10.91 6.47
C ARG A 302 27.10 10.94 7.00
N SER A 303 27.97 11.72 6.35
CA SER A 303 29.33 12.01 6.83
C SER A 303 29.28 12.85 8.12
N ARG A 304 28.94 12.25 9.26
CA ARG A 304 29.08 12.87 10.59
C ARG A 304 29.80 11.92 11.55
N ALA A 305 30.56 12.51 12.47
CA ALA A 305 31.59 11.91 13.30
C ALA A 305 31.24 10.53 13.93
N PRO A 306 32.23 9.64 14.12
CA PRO A 306 32.07 8.23 14.51
C PRO A 306 31.41 7.97 15.88
N GLN A 307 31.05 8.99 16.66
CA GLN A 307 30.33 8.81 17.93
C GLN A 307 28.79 8.77 17.79
N ALA A 308 28.22 9.08 16.63
CA ALA A 308 26.76 9.09 16.39
C ALA A 308 26.22 7.81 15.70
N ILE A 309 26.96 6.70 15.74
CA ILE A 309 26.67 5.47 14.98
C ILE A 309 25.38 4.78 15.44
N LYS A 310 24.88 5.03 16.65
CA LYS A 310 23.70 4.32 17.17
C LYS A 310 22.35 4.79 16.62
N ASP A 311 22.25 5.99 16.01
CA ASP A 311 20.97 6.54 15.52
C ASP A 311 21.03 7.07 14.08
N ASN A 312 21.92 6.55 13.23
CA ASN A 312 22.02 6.95 11.82
C ASN A 312 20.92 6.34 10.93
N LEU A 313 19.70 6.24 11.45
CA LEU A 313 18.54 5.76 10.71
C LEU A 313 17.93 6.92 9.90
N SER A 314 17.68 6.64 8.63
CA SER A 314 16.93 7.52 7.74
C SER A 314 15.47 7.09 7.71
N ILE A 315 14.56 8.06 7.67
CA ILE A 315 13.12 7.82 7.71
C ILE A 315 12.55 8.08 6.33
N ILE A 316 11.77 7.13 5.81
CA ILE A 316 10.99 7.28 4.58
C ILE A 316 9.55 6.84 4.83
N ASP A 317 8.61 7.70 4.49
CA ASP A 317 7.17 7.41 4.53
C ASP A 317 6.76 6.88 3.16
N VAL A 318 6.69 5.56 3.02
CA VAL A 318 6.38 4.90 1.74
C VAL A 318 4.92 5.11 1.35
N SER A 319 4.02 5.12 2.34
CA SER A 319 2.59 5.38 2.14
C SER A 319 2.30 6.79 1.61
N ALA A 320 3.21 7.74 1.80
CA ALA A 320 3.10 9.10 1.30
C ALA A 320 3.72 9.31 -0.10
N LEU A 321 4.25 8.25 -0.74
CA LEU A 321 4.79 8.32 -2.09
C LEU A 321 3.71 8.07 -3.14
N ILE A 322 3.87 8.69 -4.30
CA ILE A 322 3.09 8.43 -5.52
C ILE A 322 4.05 8.14 -6.67
N ALA A 323 3.73 7.14 -7.49
CA ALA A 323 4.34 6.91 -8.79
C ALA A 323 3.54 7.68 -9.85
N ASP A 324 4.16 8.73 -10.39
CA ASP A 324 3.63 9.54 -11.48
C ASP A 324 4.14 9.00 -12.83
N PRO A 325 3.26 8.74 -13.80
CA PRO A 325 3.64 8.18 -15.10
C PRO A 325 4.22 9.23 -16.08
N GLU A 326 4.29 10.50 -15.71
CA GLU A 326 4.62 11.65 -16.57
C GLU A 326 3.76 11.75 -17.85
N ALA A 327 2.66 10.98 -17.91
CA ALA A 327 1.76 10.84 -19.04
C ALA A 327 0.30 10.97 -18.58
N ALA A 328 -0.41 12.01 -19.03
CA ALA A 328 -1.75 12.36 -18.53
C ALA A 328 -2.83 11.28 -18.75
N GLN A 329 -2.61 10.37 -19.72
CA GLN A 329 -3.51 9.26 -20.04
C GLN A 329 -3.27 8.01 -19.20
N ILE A 330 -2.16 7.95 -18.45
CA ILE A 330 -1.81 6.83 -17.58
C ILE A 330 -2.12 7.24 -16.14
N GLN A 331 -2.64 6.31 -15.35
CA GLN A 331 -3.02 6.59 -13.98
C GLN A 331 -1.79 6.58 -13.06
N PRO A 332 -1.65 7.59 -12.18
CA PRO A 332 -0.67 7.52 -11.10
C PRO A 332 -1.01 6.40 -10.11
N LEU A 333 0.01 5.91 -9.40
CA LEU A 333 -0.12 4.80 -8.46
C LEU A 333 0.32 5.21 -7.05
N SER A 334 -0.41 4.80 -6.02
CA SER A 334 0.03 4.85 -4.62
C SER A 334 0.30 3.44 -4.08
N PHE A 335 0.85 3.35 -2.87
CA PHE A 335 1.46 2.11 -2.38
C PHE A 335 1.07 1.73 -0.96
N SER A 336 0.78 0.44 -0.73
CA SER A 336 0.87 -0.21 0.58
C SER A 336 2.12 -1.08 0.62
N VAL A 337 2.91 -1.01 1.70
CA VAL A 337 4.02 -1.95 1.91
C VAL A 337 3.46 -3.35 2.18
N LEU A 338 3.92 -4.34 1.41
CA LEU A 338 3.63 -5.75 1.66
C LEU A 338 4.65 -6.30 2.67
N SER A 339 4.15 -7.02 3.68
CA SER A 339 4.98 -7.70 4.67
C SER A 339 4.36 -9.04 5.05
N GLY A 340 5.20 -9.96 5.57
CA GLY A 340 4.78 -11.27 6.04
C GLY A 340 4.00 -12.11 5.02
N ALA A 341 2.99 -12.83 5.52
CA ALA A 341 2.16 -13.75 4.73
C ALA A 341 1.43 -13.09 3.56
N LEU A 342 0.99 -11.84 3.73
CA LEU A 342 0.22 -11.12 2.71
C LEU A 342 1.02 -10.94 1.42
N ALA A 343 2.33 -10.73 1.55
CA ALA A 343 3.21 -10.56 0.41
C ALA A 343 3.23 -11.83 -0.47
N ILE A 344 3.33 -13.03 0.12
CA ILE A 344 3.43 -14.28 -0.65
C ILE A 344 2.16 -14.55 -1.45
N GLY A 345 0.99 -14.34 -0.83
CA GLY A 345 -0.29 -14.55 -1.50
C GLY A 345 -0.52 -13.58 -2.66
N ALA A 346 -0.02 -12.35 -2.52
CA ALA A 346 -0.16 -11.31 -3.54
C ALA A 346 0.85 -11.39 -4.68
N LEU A 347 2.03 -12.02 -4.47
CA LEU A 347 3.03 -12.13 -5.54
C LEU A 347 2.48 -12.88 -6.75
N PRO A 348 2.79 -12.44 -8.00
CA PRO A 348 2.49 -13.22 -9.20
C PRO A 348 3.37 -14.49 -9.28
N ALA A 349 2.95 -15.49 -10.06
CA ALA A 349 3.73 -16.73 -10.21
C ALA A 349 5.08 -16.47 -10.88
N GLU A 350 5.11 -15.47 -11.75
CA GLU A 350 6.25 -14.99 -12.54
C GLU A 350 6.98 -13.82 -11.88
N ALA A 351 6.79 -13.61 -10.57
CA ALA A 351 7.46 -12.55 -9.83
C ALA A 351 8.98 -12.58 -10.07
N SER A 352 9.59 -11.40 -10.14
CA SER A 352 11.03 -11.30 -10.31
C SER A 352 11.75 -12.04 -9.16
N PRO A 353 12.91 -12.66 -9.41
CA PRO A 353 13.67 -13.30 -8.34
C PRO A 353 14.04 -12.35 -7.20
N LEU A 354 14.19 -11.05 -7.52
CA LEU A 354 14.51 -10.03 -6.55
C LEU A 354 13.33 -9.76 -5.61
N LEU A 355 12.13 -9.65 -6.17
CA LEU A 355 10.90 -9.45 -5.41
C LEU A 355 10.58 -10.67 -4.53
N ALA A 356 10.74 -11.89 -5.06
CA ALA A 356 10.58 -13.12 -4.27
C ALA A 356 11.60 -13.18 -3.11
N ALA A 357 12.87 -12.83 -3.37
CA ALA A 357 13.89 -12.76 -2.32
C ALA A 357 13.55 -11.71 -1.25
N ALA A 358 13.06 -10.53 -1.65
CA ALA A 358 12.65 -9.48 -0.72
C ALA A 358 11.51 -9.93 0.20
N VAL A 359 10.52 -10.66 -0.33
CA VAL A 359 9.43 -11.23 0.47
C VAL A 359 9.93 -12.26 1.48
N ILE A 360 10.79 -13.21 1.05
CA ILE A 360 11.36 -14.20 1.96
C ILE A 360 12.19 -13.53 3.06
N ALA A 361 13.00 -12.53 2.71
CA ALA A 361 13.80 -11.80 3.69
C ALA A 361 12.94 -10.99 4.67
N ALA A 362 11.84 -10.38 4.21
CA ALA A 362 10.91 -9.68 5.09
C ALA A 362 10.36 -10.63 6.16
N ILE A 363 9.89 -11.82 5.77
CA ILE A 363 9.39 -12.86 6.70
C ILE A 363 10.46 -13.27 7.71
N LEU A 364 11.70 -13.48 7.26
CA LEU A 364 12.79 -13.95 8.13
C LEU A 364 13.33 -12.88 9.08
N THR A 365 13.11 -11.60 8.78
CA THR A 365 13.61 -10.48 9.59
C THR A 365 12.58 -9.92 10.56
N GLU A 366 11.33 -10.39 10.50
CA GLU A 366 10.29 -10.04 11.47
C GLU A 366 10.74 -10.35 12.92
N GLN A 367 10.16 -9.60 13.87
CA GLN A 367 10.45 -9.82 15.28
C GLN A 367 10.03 -11.23 15.72
N SER A 368 8.91 -11.71 15.18
CA SER A 368 8.41 -13.09 15.28
C SER A 368 8.24 -13.62 13.87
N ILE A 369 9.08 -14.56 13.44
CA ILE A 369 9.02 -15.12 12.09
C ILE A 369 7.67 -15.80 11.88
N ASP A 370 6.92 -15.38 10.86
CA ASP A 370 5.73 -16.10 10.39
C ASP A 370 6.14 -17.36 9.64
N TRP A 371 6.23 -18.48 10.36
CA TRP A 371 6.63 -19.77 9.80
C TRP A 371 5.61 -20.37 8.83
N ASN A 372 4.36 -19.91 8.85
CA ASN A 372 3.38 -20.34 7.86
C ASN A 372 3.63 -19.61 6.55
N ALA A 373 3.84 -18.29 6.61
CA ALA A 373 4.30 -17.51 5.48
C ALA A 373 5.58 -18.13 4.91
N PHE A 374 6.60 -18.36 5.76
CA PHE A 374 7.85 -18.95 5.30
C PHE A 374 7.63 -20.30 4.59
N SER A 375 6.79 -21.19 5.13
CA SER A 375 6.47 -22.47 4.46
C SER A 375 5.81 -22.28 3.10
N GLN A 376 4.85 -21.36 2.98
CA GLN A 376 4.23 -21.04 1.69
C GLN A 376 5.26 -20.49 0.70
N ALA A 377 6.21 -19.68 1.18
CA ALA A 377 7.31 -19.19 0.36
C ALA A 377 8.24 -20.33 -0.08
N VAL A 378 8.53 -21.30 0.78
CA VAL A 378 9.30 -22.50 0.41
C VAL A 378 8.56 -23.35 -0.62
N GLU A 379 7.27 -23.58 -0.46
CA GLU A 379 6.46 -24.33 -1.44
C GLU A 379 6.46 -23.63 -2.79
N ARG A 380 6.34 -22.30 -2.79
CA ARG A 380 6.28 -21.49 -4.00
C ARG A 380 7.63 -21.30 -4.69
N PHE A 381 8.69 -21.11 -3.93
CA PHE A 381 10.01 -20.69 -4.45
C PHE A 381 11.14 -21.69 -4.20
N GLY A 382 10.87 -22.84 -3.55
CA GLY A 382 11.87 -23.84 -3.17
C GLY A 382 12.62 -24.47 -4.33
N TYR A 383 12.00 -24.51 -5.52
CA TYR A 383 12.61 -25.01 -6.75
C TYR A 383 13.27 -23.90 -7.59
N SER A 384 13.40 -22.68 -7.06
CA SER A 384 14.00 -21.57 -7.79
C SER A 384 15.45 -21.87 -8.19
N ALA A 385 15.78 -21.59 -9.45
CA ALA A 385 17.16 -21.64 -9.94
C ALA A 385 18.02 -20.48 -9.40
N ASN A 386 17.40 -19.47 -8.78
CA ASN A 386 18.11 -18.30 -8.25
C ASN A 386 18.82 -18.63 -6.93
N GLN A 387 20.15 -18.46 -6.89
CA GLN A 387 20.96 -18.79 -5.72
C GLN A 387 20.56 -17.99 -4.46
N VAL A 388 20.22 -16.71 -4.60
CA VAL A 388 19.85 -15.85 -3.46
C VAL A 388 18.59 -16.37 -2.78
N ILE A 389 17.59 -16.79 -3.56
CA ILE A 389 16.36 -17.39 -3.02
C ILE A 389 16.69 -18.70 -2.30
N ARG A 390 17.53 -19.55 -2.87
CA ARG A 390 17.95 -20.82 -2.23
C ARG A 390 18.69 -20.58 -0.91
N ASP A 391 19.61 -19.62 -0.88
CA ASP A 391 20.36 -19.27 0.32
C ASP A 391 19.44 -18.76 1.43
N LEU A 392 18.44 -17.92 1.08
CA LEU A 392 17.44 -17.43 2.03
C LEU A 392 16.56 -18.54 2.56
N ILE A 393 16.09 -19.44 1.70
CA ILE A 393 15.31 -20.61 2.12
C ILE A 393 16.15 -21.50 3.04
N GLN A 394 17.40 -21.79 2.70
CA GLN A 394 18.28 -22.58 3.55
C GLN A 394 18.53 -21.92 4.91
N SER A 395 18.73 -20.59 4.92
CA SER A 395 18.86 -19.82 6.15
C SER A 395 17.61 -19.91 7.02
N GLY A 396 16.43 -19.78 6.42
CA GLY A 396 15.14 -19.94 7.11
C GLY A 396 14.94 -21.35 7.65
N LEU A 397 15.25 -22.39 6.87
CA LEU A 397 15.18 -23.79 7.32
C LEU A 397 16.15 -24.09 8.46
N LYS A 398 17.37 -23.54 8.40
CA LYS A 398 18.35 -23.66 9.49
C LYS A 398 17.84 -22.98 10.77
N THR A 399 17.21 -21.81 10.62
CA THR A 399 16.61 -21.07 11.74
C THR A 399 15.43 -21.85 12.34
N LEU A 400 14.53 -22.39 11.50
CA LEU A 400 13.42 -23.26 11.93
C LEU A 400 13.95 -24.49 12.67
N SER A 401 15.00 -25.13 12.14
CA SER A 401 15.62 -26.27 12.78
C SER A 401 16.15 -25.93 14.17
N LYS A 402 16.76 -24.75 14.35
CA LYS A 402 17.24 -24.30 15.66
C LYS A 402 16.07 -24.07 16.63
N GLU A 403 14.98 -23.44 16.19
CA GLU A 403 13.77 -23.26 17.00
C GLU A 403 13.20 -24.61 17.44
N HIS A 404 13.16 -25.60 16.54
CA HIS A 404 12.76 -26.95 16.90
C HIS A 404 13.70 -27.60 17.91
N ASP A 405 15.02 -27.43 17.76
CA ASP A 405 16.01 -28.00 18.69
C ASP A 405 15.84 -27.44 20.11
N GLU A 406 15.53 -26.15 20.25
CA GLU A 406 15.21 -25.52 21.54
C GLU A 406 13.90 -26.08 22.13
N LEU A 407 12.84 -26.21 21.33
CA LEU A 407 11.56 -26.79 21.78
C LEU A 407 11.67 -28.29 22.13
N GLU A 408 12.59 -29.01 21.49
CA GLU A 408 12.85 -30.42 21.81
C GLU A 408 13.57 -30.60 23.14
N LYS A 409 14.36 -29.62 23.58
CA LYS A 409 15.26 -29.77 24.73
C LYS A 409 14.54 -30.23 26.01
N PRO A 410 13.41 -29.64 26.44
CA PRO A 410 12.71 -30.12 27.64
C PRO A 410 12.17 -31.54 27.50
N LEU A 411 11.73 -31.93 26.29
CA LEU A 411 11.26 -33.29 26.03
C LEU A 411 12.41 -34.31 26.01
N ARG A 412 13.60 -33.90 25.52
CA ARG A 412 14.82 -34.73 25.53
C ARG A 412 15.33 -34.93 26.95
N ASP A 413 15.40 -33.85 27.74
CA ASP A 413 15.90 -33.87 29.12
C ASP A 413 15.03 -34.76 30.03
N LEU A 414 13.72 -34.83 29.75
CA LEU A 414 12.76 -35.70 30.46
C LEU A 414 12.73 -37.14 29.92
N GLY A 415 13.55 -37.47 28.91
CA GLY A 415 13.56 -38.78 28.26
C GLY A 415 12.26 -39.10 27.52
N ILE A 416 11.45 -38.10 27.19
CA ILE A 416 10.20 -38.25 26.43
C ILE A 416 10.51 -38.47 24.95
N ILE A 417 11.55 -37.83 24.39
CA ILE A 417 11.97 -38.10 23.01
C ILE A 417 13.42 -38.58 22.94
N ASN A 418 13.66 -39.56 22.06
CA ASN A 418 15.00 -40.06 21.75
C ASN A 418 15.38 -39.66 20.30
N LYS A 419 16.65 -39.35 20.04
CA LYS A 419 17.19 -39.10 18.68
C LYS A 419 16.82 -40.21 17.69
N ASN A 420 16.74 -41.46 18.15
CA ASN A 420 16.43 -42.62 17.32
C ASN A 420 14.92 -42.81 17.03
N SER A 421 14.05 -42.02 17.67
CA SER A 421 12.57 -42.12 17.53
C SER A 421 11.98 -41.10 16.56
N LYS A 422 12.84 -40.41 15.80
CA LYS A 422 12.42 -39.37 14.86
C LYS A 422 11.74 -40.01 13.65
N ASP A 423 10.43 -39.80 13.55
CA ASP A 423 9.71 -40.08 12.32
C ASP A 423 9.92 -38.86 11.44
N ILE A 424 10.84 -38.96 10.48
CA ILE A 424 11.08 -37.88 9.53
C ILE A 424 9.84 -37.83 8.65
N SER A 425 8.88 -36.95 8.98
CA SER A 425 7.82 -36.60 8.05
C SER A 425 8.49 -36.15 6.74
N GLU A 426 8.03 -36.67 5.60
CA GLU A 426 8.63 -36.48 4.26
C GLU A 426 8.79 -35.00 3.86
N ASN A 427 8.10 -34.09 4.55
CA ASN A 427 8.18 -32.64 4.43
C ASN A 427 9.10 -32.06 5.51
N SER A 428 10.33 -31.68 5.11
CA SER A 428 11.42 -31.23 5.98
C SER A 428 11.25 -29.82 6.61
N TRP A 429 10.12 -29.16 6.35
CA TRP A 429 9.82 -27.80 6.82
C TRP A 429 8.57 -27.70 7.71
N GLY A 430 7.95 -28.83 8.06
CA GLY A 430 6.79 -28.88 8.97
C GLY A 430 7.17 -29.14 10.44
N ALA A 431 6.14 -29.37 11.27
CA ALA A 431 6.32 -29.83 12.65
C ALA A 431 7.23 -31.07 12.71
N ARG A 432 8.13 -31.12 13.70
CA ARG A 432 8.89 -32.36 13.94
C ARG A 432 8.02 -33.37 14.64
N ASN A 433 7.95 -34.59 14.09
CA ASN A 433 7.15 -35.66 14.63
C ASN A 433 8.05 -36.77 15.22
N TYR A 434 7.65 -37.26 16.38
CA TYR A 434 8.26 -38.37 17.10
C TYR A 434 7.19 -39.43 17.38
N LYS A 435 7.59 -40.69 17.44
CA LYS A 435 6.72 -41.80 17.81
C LYS A 435 7.24 -42.50 19.06
N ASN A 436 6.36 -42.64 20.05
CA ASN A 436 6.62 -43.38 21.28
C ASN A 436 5.59 -44.50 21.47
N PRO A 437 5.98 -45.72 21.87
CA PRO A 437 5.01 -46.76 22.13
C PRO A 437 4.20 -46.50 23.41
N GLY A 438 3.07 -47.21 23.56
CA GLY A 438 2.34 -47.34 24.83
C GLY A 438 1.04 -46.54 24.96
N GLY A 439 0.55 -45.94 23.86
CA GLY A 439 -0.78 -45.35 23.78
C GLY A 439 -1.12 -44.29 24.84
N ARG A 440 -2.39 -44.27 25.27
CA ARG A 440 -2.97 -43.26 26.18
C ARG A 440 -2.26 -43.16 27.52
N GLU A 441 -1.94 -44.29 28.13
CA GLU A 441 -1.35 -44.30 29.46
C GLU A 441 0.11 -43.87 29.45
N ALA A 442 0.87 -44.20 28.41
CA ALA A 442 2.22 -43.67 28.24
C ALA A 442 2.22 -42.16 28.03
N ALA A 443 1.33 -41.64 27.18
CA ALA A 443 1.21 -40.20 26.93
C ALA A 443 0.86 -39.41 28.20
N LYS A 444 -0.06 -39.92 29.03
CA LYS A 444 -0.37 -39.29 30.33
C LYS A 444 0.85 -39.29 31.25
N ARG A 445 1.52 -40.43 31.43
CA ARG A 445 2.70 -40.54 32.28
C ARG A 445 3.82 -39.58 31.86
N ASP A 446 4.09 -39.49 30.56
CA ASP A 446 5.12 -38.59 30.04
C ASP A 446 4.72 -37.12 30.19
N PHE A 447 3.44 -36.78 30.00
CA PHE A 447 2.94 -35.43 30.26
C PHE A 447 3.06 -35.02 31.73
N GLU A 448 2.91 -35.97 32.67
CA GLU A 448 3.09 -35.68 34.10
C GLU A 448 4.54 -35.34 34.47
N LYS A 449 5.52 -35.87 33.74
CA LYS A 449 6.94 -35.53 33.95
C LYS A 449 7.26 -34.08 33.61
N VAL A 450 6.46 -33.47 32.73
CA VAL A 450 6.69 -32.10 32.27
C VAL A 450 6.36 -31.12 33.41
N PRO A 451 7.30 -30.23 33.81
CA PRO A 451 7.03 -29.20 34.80
C PRO A 451 6.10 -28.12 34.23
N GLY A 452 5.59 -27.23 35.09
CA GLY A 452 4.81 -26.07 34.64
C GLY A 452 3.43 -25.99 35.29
N LYS A 453 2.80 -24.82 35.13
CA LYS A 453 1.47 -24.56 35.69
C LYS A 453 0.41 -25.12 34.75
N GLU A 454 -0.49 -25.93 35.29
CA GLU A 454 -1.65 -26.37 34.52
C GLU A 454 -2.54 -25.18 34.16
N GLN A 455 -3.00 -25.16 32.92
CA GLN A 455 -3.93 -24.17 32.42
C GLN A 455 -5.21 -24.88 31.98
N SER A 456 -6.36 -24.35 32.40
CA SER A 456 -7.66 -24.87 32.01
C SER A 456 -7.85 -24.79 30.49
N SER A 457 -8.34 -25.87 29.90
CA SER A 457 -8.77 -25.94 28.51
C SER A 457 -10.29 -26.11 28.45
N ASN A 458 -10.93 -25.50 27.45
CA ASN A 458 -12.36 -25.68 27.21
C ASN A 458 -12.67 -27.04 26.54
N ASP A 459 -11.65 -27.70 25.98
CA ASP A 459 -11.74 -29.04 25.41
C ASP A 459 -11.32 -30.05 26.51
N PRO A 460 -12.22 -30.93 26.99
CA PRO A 460 -11.92 -31.88 28.07
C PRO A 460 -10.86 -32.92 27.67
N ASP A 461 -10.64 -33.12 26.37
CA ASP A 461 -9.62 -34.04 25.84
C ASP A 461 -8.23 -33.38 25.73
N VAL A 462 -8.09 -32.13 26.20
CA VAL A 462 -6.88 -31.34 26.07
C VAL A 462 -6.42 -30.84 27.44
N ARG A 463 -5.18 -31.17 27.80
CA ARG A 463 -4.49 -30.64 28.98
C ARG A 463 -3.31 -29.78 28.56
N VAL A 464 -3.08 -28.68 29.27
CA VAL A 464 -2.03 -27.71 28.93
C VAL A 464 -1.20 -27.43 30.17
N LYS A 465 0.13 -27.51 30.05
CA LYS A 465 1.09 -26.97 31.02
C LYS A 465 1.85 -25.81 30.40
N VAL A 466 1.99 -24.72 31.15
CA VAL A 466 2.80 -23.55 30.76
C VAL A 466 4.11 -23.59 31.53
N LEU A 467 5.22 -23.62 30.81
CA LEU A 467 6.58 -23.63 31.35
C LEU A 467 6.99 -22.23 31.84
N GLU A 468 8.08 -22.13 32.61
CA GLU A 468 8.56 -20.86 33.16
C GLU A 468 8.95 -19.84 32.08
N ASN A 469 9.46 -20.31 30.94
CA ASN A 469 9.79 -19.48 29.77
C ASN A 469 8.56 -19.06 28.96
N GLY A 470 7.36 -19.53 29.32
CA GLY A 470 6.09 -19.25 28.65
C GLY A 470 5.74 -20.22 27.52
N GLU A 471 6.61 -21.17 27.18
CA GLU A 471 6.28 -22.26 26.25
C GLU A 471 5.17 -23.15 26.81
N ARG A 472 4.49 -23.88 25.91
CA ARG A 472 3.32 -24.68 26.28
C ARG A 472 3.53 -26.12 25.88
N VAL A 473 3.23 -27.02 26.80
CA VAL A 473 3.11 -28.45 26.50
C VAL A 473 1.63 -28.81 26.53
N VAL A 474 1.16 -29.37 25.42
CA VAL A 474 -0.24 -29.73 25.21
C VAL A 474 -0.36 -31.24 25.06
N LEU A 475 -1.13 -31.87 25.93
CA LEU A 475 -1.55 -33.26 25.79
C LEU A 475 -2.93 -33.28 25.14
N ARG A 476 -3.08 -34.08 24.08
CA ARG A 476 -4.36 -34.31 23.39
C ARG A 476 -4.70 -35.79 23.41
N ILE A 477 -5.85 -36.15 23.95
CA ILE A 477 -6.35 -37.53 24.00
C ILE A 477 -7.73 -37.56 23.35
N LYS A 478 -7.77 -37.51 22.01
CA LYS A 478 -9.03 -37.58 21.27
C LYS A 478 -9.43 -39.03 20.99
N ASP A 479 -10.73 -39.31 21.02
CA ASP A 479 -11.22 -40.60 20.55
C ASP A 479 -10.86 -40.83 19.09
N LYS A 480 -10.41 -42.06 18.78
CA LYS A 480 -9.99 -42.52 17.44
C LYS A 480 -8.70 -41.91 16.88
N ARG A 481 -7.91 -41.17 17.66
CA ARG A 481 -6.57 -40.71 17.26
C ARG A 481 -5.51 -41.12 18.28
N ALA A 482 -4.28 -41.35 17.81
CA ALA A 482 -3.14 -41.56 18.68
C ALA A 482 -2.96 -40.36 19.62
N PRO A 483 -2.87 -40.57 20.94
CA PRO A 483 -2.56 -39.52 21.91
C PRO A 483 -1.29 -38.77 21.51
N THR A 484 -1.28 -37.45 21.71
CA THR A 484 -0.16 -36.62 21.29
C THR A 484 0.25 -35.67 22.40
N ILE A 485 1.54 -35.63 22.70
CA ILE A 485 2.17 -34.54 23.45
C ILE A 485 2.77 -33.57 22.44
N GLU A 486 2.49 -32.29 22.59
CA GLU A 486 2.87 -31.25 21.65
C GLU A 486 3.56 -30.11 22.40
N MET A 487 4.85 -29.87 22.10
CA MET A 487 5.54 -28.67 22.54
C MET A 487 5.26 -27.53 21.56
N GLN A 488 4.86 -26.39 22.11
CA GLN A 488 4.50 -25.18 21.38
C GLN A 488 5.33 -23.99 21.89
N PRO A 489 5.79 -23.10 20.99
CA PRO A 489 6.44 -21.86 21.40
C PRO A 489 5.49 -20.96 22.18
N LYS A 490 6.04 -20.01 22.94
CA LYS A 490 5.29 -19.06 23.78
C LYS A 490 4.17 -18.33 23.01
N ASP A 491 4.45 -17.93 21.78
CA ASP A 491 3.53 -17.17 20.93
C ASP A 491 2.74 -18.05 19.95
N ALA A 492 2.57 -19.34 20.26
CA ALA A 492 1.82 -20.27 19.42
C ALA A 492 0.33 -19.88 19.36
N GLY A 493 -0.02 -19.03 18.40
CA GLY A 493 -1.38 -18.86 17.94
C GLY A 493 -1.93 -20.16 17.35
N ARG A 494 -3.25 -20.22 17.11
CA ARG A 494 -3.92 -21.40 16.53
C ARG A 494 -3.33 -21.84 15.17
N GLY A 495 -2.52 -21.01 14.50
CA GLY A 495 -1.96 -21.28 13.19
C GLY A 495 -0.50 -21.75 13.12
N SER A 496 0.35 -21.62 14.15
CA SER A 496 1.80 -21.86 14.00
C SER A 496 2.20 -23.34 13.99
N ASP A 497 1.66 -24.11 13.05
CA ASP A 497 1.79 -25.56 13.07
C ASP A 497 3.23 -26.02 12.77
N ASN A 498 3.98 -25.22 12.00
CA ASN A 498 5.31 -25.57 11.49
C ASN A 498 6.43 -25.53 12.54
N THR A 499 6.28 -24.80 13.64
CA THR A 499 7.30 -24.74 14.72
C THR A 499 7.13 -25.80 15.79
N ARG A 500 6.08 -26.62 15.73
CA ARG A 500 5.74 -27.52 16.84
C ARG A 500 6.56 -28.79 16.83
N VAL A 501 6.75 -29.35 18.02
CA VAL A 501 7.32 -30.69 18.21
C VAL A 501 6.20 -31.60 18.71
N LYS A 502 5.85 -32.64 17.96
CA LYS A 502 4.74 -33.55 18.23
C LYS A 502 5.27 -34.95 18.55
N VAL A 503 4.92 -35.49 19.72
CA VAL A 503 5.21 -36.87 20.13
C VAL A 503 3.91 -37.65 20.11
N ARG A 504 3.78 -38.60 19.18
CA ARG A 504 2.59 -39.42 18.99
C ARG A 504 2.77 -40.77 19.68
N TYR A 505 1.72 -41.22 20.33
CA TYR A 505 1.68 -42.49 21.04
C TYR A 505 0.73 -43.47 20.33
N PRO A 506 1.18 -44.15 19.25
CA PRO A 506 0.36 -45.16 18.56
C PRO A 506 -0.12 -46.29 19.47
#